data_AF-A0A1X0QW93-F1
#
_entry.id   AF-A0A1X0QW93-F1
#
_cell.length_a   1.000
_cell.length_b   1.000
_cell.length_c   1.000
_cell.angle_alpha   90.00
_cell.angle_beta   90.00
_cell.angle_gamma   90.00
#
_symmetry.space_group_name_H-M   'P 1'
#
loop_
_entity.id
_entity.type
_entity.pdbx_description
1 polymer ?
#
loop_
_entity_poly.entity_id
_entity_poly.type
_entity_poly.pdbx_seq_one_letter_code
_entity_poly.pdbx_strand_id
1 'polypeptide(L)'
;LNRDILTVTDAWREYSVGFSGKPSIQSLEAQFGTAWRKNRKEPCFFSKRKELYKAIEKKAEEERSSCEKAARRLEERRIQIGASLDK
;
A
#
# COMPACT_ATOMS: atom_id res chain seq x y z
N LEU A 1 -9.16 0.01 5.83
CA LEU A 1 -7.66 0.12 5.78
C LEU A 1 -7.10 0.61 7.11
N ASN A 2 -5.86 0.24 7.42
CA ASN A 2 -5.16 0.67 8.61
C ASN A 2 -4.56 2.09 8.41
N ARG A 3 -4.90 3.00 9.32
CA ARG A 3 -4.47 4.41 9.31
C ARG A 3 -3.13 4.62 10.00
N ASP A 4 -2.67 3.64 10.78
CA ASP A 4 -1.36 3.65 11.45
C ASP A 4 -0.19 3.29 10.52
N ILE A 5 -0.46 3.09 9.23
CA ILE A 5 0.58 2.79 8.26
C ILE A 5 1.29 4.09 7.92
N LEU A 6 2.49 4.23 8.48
CA LEU A 6 3.31 5.44 8.33
C LEU A 6 4.41 5.29 7.28
N THR A 7 4.66 4.08 6.76
CA THR A 7 5.75 3.80 5.81
C THR A 7 5.23 3.15 4.52
N VAL A 8 5.91 3.40 3.39
CA VAL A 8 5.59 2.74 2.11
C VAL A 8 5.73 1.20 2.23
N THR A 9 6.70 0.74 3.02
CA THR A 9 6.93 -0.68 3.29
C THR A 9 5.77 -1.33 4.05
N ASP A 10 5.21 -0.66 5.05
CA ASP A 10 4.05 -1.16 5.79
C ASP A 10 2.79 -1.14 4.93
N ALA A 11 2.67 -0.15 4.03
CA ALA A 11 1.59 -0.11 3.05
C ALA A 11 1.63 -1.34 2.14
N TRP A 12 2.80 -1.68 1.60
CA TRP A 12 2.97 -2.88 0.78
C TRP A 12 2.65 -4.16 1.56
N ARG A 13 3.10 -4.25 2.82
CA ARG A 13 2.84 -5.39 3.68
C ARG A 13 1.34 -5.58 3.94
N GLU A 14 0.61 -4.50 4.19
CA GLU A 14 -0.86 -4.53 4.31
C GLU A 14 -1.52 -5.09 3.05
N TYR A 15 -1.03 -4.70 1.87
CA TYR A 15 -1.57 -5.17 0.61
C TYR A 15 -1.33 -6.65 0.37
N SER A 16 -0.08 -7.11 0.54
CA SER A 16 0.35 -8.45 0.15
C SER A 16 0.09 -9.53 1.21
N VAL A 17 0.37 -9.22 2.49
CA VAL A 17 0.31 -10.21 3.58
C VAL A 17 -0.84 -9.92 4.53
N GLY A 18 -1.12 -8.64 4.77
CA GLY A 18 -1.99 -8.19 5.84
C GLY A 18 -1.20 -7.48 6.92
N PHE A 19 -1.90 -6.70 7.74
CA PHE A 19 -1.27 -5.81 8.70
C PHE A 19 -2.10 -5.75 9.99
N SER A 20 -1.43 -5.82 11.14
CA SER A 20 -2.07 -5.79 12.47
C SER A 20 -3.17 -6.84 12.67
N GLY A 21 -2.91 -8.09 12.27
CA GLY A 21 -3.87 -9.20 12.42
C GLY A 21 -5.07 -9.16 11.46
N LYS A 22 -5.09 -8.22 10.51
CA LYS A 22 -6.10 -8.16 9.44
C LYS A 22 -5.60 -8.92 8.20
N PRO A 23 -6.52 -9.52 7.41
CA PRO A 23 -6.15 -10.16 6.14
C PRO A 23 -5.56 -9.15 5.16
N SER A 24 -4.84 -9.65 4.16
CA SER A 24 -4.27 -8.83 3.10
C SER A 24 -5.35 -8.12 2.29
N ILE A 25 -5.09 -6.88 1.89
CA ILE A 25 -6.03 -6.13 1.05
C ILE A 25 -6.21 -6.82 -0.30
N GLN A 26 -5.17 -7.47 -0.83
CA GLN A 26 -5.27 -8.27 -2.04
C GLN A 26 -6.29 -9.41 -1.90
N SER A 27 -6.27 -10.14 -0.78
CA SER A 27 -7.27 -11.19 -0.52
C SER A 27 -8.66 -10.61 -0.32
N LEU A 28 -8.80 -9.45 0.32
CA LEU A 28 -10.10 -8.78 0.48
C LEU A 28 -10.69 -8.30 -0.86
N GLU A 29 -9.87 -7.71 -1.73
CA GLU A 29 -10.26 -7.33 -3.10
C GLU A 29 -10.70 -8.57 -3.89
N ALA A 30 -9.95 -9.68 -3.81
CA ALA A 30 -10.26 -10.90 -4.52
C ALA A 30 -11.53 -11.60 -4.00
N GLN A 31 -11.75 -11.61 -2.69
CA GLN A 31 -12.84 -12.35 -2.05
C GLN A 31 -14.15 -11.54 -1.97
N PHE A 32 -14.07 -10.23 -1.74
CA PHE A 32 -15.24 -9.39 -1.48
C PHE A 32 -15.39 -8.23 -2.47
N GLY A 33 -14.46 -8.03 -3.41
CA GLY A 33 -14.52 -6.94 -4.38
C GLY A 33 -14.58 -5.58 -3.70
N THR A 34 -15.65 -4.82 -3.91
CA THR A 34 -15.86 -3.52 -3.26
C THR A 34 -16.59 -3.61 -1.92
N ALA A 35 -17.18 -4.77 -1.58
CA ALA A 35 -18.07 -4.92 -0.42
C ALA A 35 -17.35 -4.84 0.93
N TRP A 36 -16.03 -5.08 0.98
CA TRP A 36 -15.24 -4.92 2.21
C TRP A 36 -14.99 -3.45 2.58
N ARG A 37 -15.20 -2.51 1.64
CA ARG A 37 -15.05 -1.06 1.82
C ARG A 37 -16.35 -0.46 2.39
N LYS A 38 -16.73 -0.87 3.60
CA LYS A 38 -18.05 -0.58 4.19
C LYS A 38 -18.27 0.90 4.52
N ASN A 39 -17.20 1.68 4.73
CA ASN A 39 -17.34 3.05 5.19
C ASN A 39 -17.24 4.07 4.05
N ARG A 40 -18.02 5.16 4.08
CA ARG A 40 -18.11 6.15 2.98
C ARG A 40 -16.77 6.83 2.63
N LYS A 41 -15.82 6.87 3.56
CA LYS A 41 -14.46 7.44 3.38
C LYS A 41 -13.41 6.40 2.95
N GLU A 42 -13.71 5.11 3.05
CA GLU A 42 -12.78 4.05 2.65
C GLU A 42 -12.51 3.97 1.15
N PRO A 43 -13.46 4.26 0.23
CA PRO A 43 -13.19 4.27 -1.20
C PRO A 43 -12.10 5.28 -1.60
N CYS A 44 -12.21 6.54 -1.14
CA CYS A 44 -11.20 7.56 -1.44
C CYS A 44 -9.82 7.20 -0.88
N PHE A 45 -9.78 6.69 0.36
CA PHE A 45 -8.54 6.32 1.01
C PHE A 45 -7.89 5.10 0.34
N PHE A 46 -8.70 4.10 -0.03
CA PHE A 46 -8.26 2.95 -0.79
C PHE A 46 -7.72 3.37 -2.17
N SER A 47 -8.38 4.29 -2.87
CA SER A 47 -7.89 4.77 -4.17
C SER A 47 -6.48 5.35 -4.05
N LYS A 48 -6.23 6.25 -3.08
CA LYS A 48 -4.89 6.79 -2.82
C LYS A 48 -3.88 5.67 -2.51
N ARG A 49 -4.26 4.71 -1.66
CA ARG A 49 -3.40 3.60 -1.27
C ARG A 49 -3.13 2.63 -2.44
N LYS A 50 -4.10 2.44 -3.33
CA LYS A 50 -3.98 1.62 -4.54
C LYS A 50 -3.02 2.24 -5.54
N GLU A 51 -3.01 3.57 -5.66
CA GLU A 51 -2.00 4.25 -6.48
C GLU A 51 -0.58 4.02 -5.94
N LEU A 52 -0.41 4.02 -4.62
CA LEU A 52 0.88 3.68 -4.00
C LEU A 52 1.29 2.23 -4.32
N TYR A 53 0.38 1.25 -4.20
CA TYR A 53 0.68 -0.14 -4.54
C TYR A 53 1.10 -0.31 -6.00
N LYS A 54 0.34 0.31 -6.92
CA LYS A 54 0.69 0.33 -8.35
C LYS A 54 2.04 0.97 -8.61
N ALA A 55 2.38 2.04 -7.91
CA ALA A 55 3.68 2.69 -8.04
C ALA A 55 4.83 1.77 -7.58
N ILE A 56 4.62 1.00 -6.51
CA ILE A 56 5.58 0.00 -6.02
C ILE A 56 5.74 -1.13 -7.04
N GLU A 57 4.64 -1.69 -7.54
CA GLU A 57 4.66 -2.76 -8.54
C GLU A 57 5.35 -2.31 -9.83
N LYS A 58 5.00 -1.13 -10.34
CA LYS A 58 5.64 -0.54 -11.52
C LYS A 58 7.14 -0.35 -11.30
N LYS A 59 7.53 0.19 -10.15
CA LYS A 59 8.94 0.39 -9.82
C LYS A 59 9.70 -0.93 -9.70
N ALA A 60 9.06 -1.97 -9.18
CA ALA A 60 9.59 -3.32 -9.10
C ALA A 60 9.83 -3.92 -10.49
N GLU A 61 8.87 -3.73 -11.41
CA GLU A 61 8.97 -4.16 -12.81
C GLU A 61 10.09 -3.41 -13.54
N GLU A 62 10.16 -2.07 -13.42
CA GLU A 62 11.20 -1.23 -14.03
C GLU A 62 12.60 -1.60 -13.54
N GLU A 63 12.75 -1.91 -12.25
CA GLU A 63 14.04 -2.28 -11.65
C GLU A 63 14.32 -3.79 -11.67
N ARG A 64 13.45 -4.58 -12.32
CA ARG A 64 13.46 -6.06 -12.34
C ARG A 64 13.80 -6.64 -10.96
N SER A 65 13.13 -6.12 -9.94
CA SER A 65 13.39 -6.37 -8.53
C SER A 65 12.11 -6.77 -7.80
N SER A 66 12.23 -7.32 -6.59
CA SER A 66 11.05 -7.62 -5.76
C SER A 66 10.30 -6.36 -5.36
N CYS A 67 8.97 -6.44 -5.24
CA CYS A 67 8.11 -5.35 -4.77
C CYS A 67 8.51 -4.86 -3.37
N GLU A 68 8.99 -5.74 -2.48
CA GLU A 68 9.50 -5.33 -1.17
C GLU A 68 10.74 -4.43 -1.29
N LYS A 69 11.61 -4.73 -2.26
CA LYS A 69 12.82 -3.95 -2.53
C LYS A 69 12.46 -2.59 -3.14
N ALA A 70 11.48 -2.57 -4.05
CA ALA A 70 10.95 -1.33 -4.61
C ALA A 70 10.25 -0.45 -3.55
N ALA A 71 9.45 -1.05 -2.66
CA ALA A 71 8.80 -0.35 -1.55
C ALA A 71 9.83 0.27 -0.60
N ARG A 72 10.90 -0.45 -0.27
CA ARG A 72 12.01 0.07 0.55
C ARG A 72 12.67 1.28 -0.13
N ARG A 73 12.99 1.19 -1.42
CA ARG A 73 13.59 2.29 -2.19
C ARG A 73 12.70 3.54 -2.24
N LEU A 74 11.39 3.33 -2.39
CA LEU A 74 10.42 4.42 -2.37
C LEU A 74 10.33 5.07 -0.98
N GLU A 75 10.39 4.28 0.10
CA GLU A 75 10.45 4.81 1.46
C GLU A 75 11.75 5.57 1.72
N GLU A 76 12.90 5.04 1.32
CA GLU A 76 14.20 5.72 1.43
C GLU A 76 14.17 7.08 0.73
N ARG A 77 13.63 7.12 -0.50
CA ARG A 77 13.46 8.38 -1.25
C ARG A 77 12.50 9.33 -0.54
N ARG A 78 11.39 8.84 0.01
CA ARG A 78 10.42 9.64 0.76
C ARG A 78 11.06 10.29 1.98
N ILE A 79 11.83 9.54 2.76
CA ILE A 79 12.58 10.03 3.92
C ILE A 79 13.59 11.09 3.48
N GLN A 80 14.33 10.84 2.40
CA GLN A 80 15.33 11.77 1.86
C GLN A 80 14.73 13.13 1.46
N ILE A 81 13.52 13.15 0.90
CA ILE A 81 12.83 14.39 0.49
C ILE A 81 11.94 14.98 1.60
N GLY A 82 11.86 14.33 2.78
CA GLY A 82 11.03 14.76 3.90
C GLY A 82 9.52 14.75 3.62
N ALA A 83 9.04 13.92 2.70
CA ALA A 83 7.63 13.87 2.32
C ALA A 83 6.80 13.06 3.33
N SER A 84 5.59 13.51 3.67
CA SER A 84 4.62 12.71 4.44
C SER A 84 3.92 11.69 3.54
N LEU A 85 3.60 10.51 4.08
CA LEU A 85 2.85 9.47 3.37
C LEU A 85 1.38 9.88 3.18
N ASP A 86 0.85 10.59 4.17
CA ASP A 86 -0.49 11.13 4.20
C ASP A 86 -0.38 12.66 4.33
N LYS A 87 -0.84 13.37 3.30
CA LYS A 87 -0.94 14.83 3.24
C LYS A 87 -2.41 15.22 3.19
#